data_AF-A0A6M1E433-F1
#
_entry.id   AF-A0A6M1E433-F1
#
_cell.length_a   1.000
_cell.length_b   1.000
_cell.length_c   1.000
_cell.angle_alpha   90.00
_cell.angle_beta   90.00
_cell.angle_gamma   90.00
#
_symmetry.space_group_name_H-M   'P 1'
#
loop_
_entity.id
_entity.type
_entity.pdbx_description
1 polymer ?
#
loop_
_entity_poly.entity_id
_entity_poly.type
_entity_poly.pdbx_seq_one_letter_code
_entity_poly.pdbx_strand_id
1 'polypeptide(L)'
;MKKILSFAVLFAGLGFLASAQDSTSIQKRDGKHRNRAAQTHFEKKSPEEIAKIRTERLDKELKFSDAQRKEVYAYNLDQANKFKERAEIQKKGREALRNQMKADRERFKNLLTPEQQKILAEKSEKRMQNKEHKFKGKKNGERPIRKHLKDKSTDTENSNS
;
A
#
# COMPACT_ATOMS: atom_id res chain seq x y z
N MET A 1 36.02 -47.24 15.34
CA MET A 1 36.89 -46.03 15.34
C MET A 1 36.11 -44.86 14.76
N LYS A 2 36.18 -43.71 15.43
CA LYS A 2 35.55 -42.45 15.07
C LYS A 2 36.28 -41.82 13.89
N LYS A 3 35.62 -41.59 12.74
CA LYS A 3 36.00 -40.55 11.75
C LYS A 3 34.74 -40.08 11.02
N ILE A 4 34.11 -39.06 11.57
CA ILE A 4 33.16 -38.18 10.88
C ILE A 4 34.02 -37.10 10.22
N LEU A 5 33.96 -36.98 8.90
CA LEU A 5 34.45 -35.81 8.18
C LEU A 5 33.59 -35.60 6.93
N SER A 6 32.98 -34.42 6.92
CA SER A 6 31.97 -33.86 6.03
C SER A 6 32.30 -33.92 4.53
N PHE A 7 31.26 -34.07 3.71
CA PHE A 7 31.19 -33.41 2.41
C PHE A 7 29.76 -32.90 2.17
N ALA A 8 29.63 -31.57 2.07
CA ALA A 8 28.44 -30.88 1.61
C ALA A 8 28.25 -31.14 0.11
N VAL A 9 27.05 -31.57 -0.30
CA VAL A 9 26.64 -31.59 -1.71
C VAL A 9 25.20 -31.14 -1.82
N LEU A 10 25.08 -29.93 -2.38
CA LEU A 10 23.99 -29.40 -3.21
C LEU A 10 22.54 -29.48 -2.70
N PHE A 11 22.08 -28.32 -2.24
CA PHE A 11 20.77 -27.82 -2.61
C PHE A 11 20.62 -27.84 -4.14
N ALA A 12 19.93 -28.87 -4.65
CA ALA A 12 19.48 -28.93 -6.04
C ALA A 12 17.98 -29.20 -6.06
N GLY A 13 17.25 -28.31 -6.72
CA GLY A 13 16.03 -28.67 -7.42
C GLY A 13 14.74 -28.72 -6.61
N LEU A 14 14.25 -27.55 -6.20
CA LEU A 14 12.89 -27.07 -6.49
C LEU A 14 11.80 -28.15 -6.63
N GLY A 15 11.23 -28.55 -5.50
CA GLY A 15 9.92 -29.19 -5.46
C GLY A 15 8.79 -28.20 -5.77
N PHE A 16 7.73 -28.73 -6.37
CA PHE A 16 6.36 -28.18 -6.47
C PHE A 16 6.17 -26.87 -7.25
N LEU A 17 5.80 -27.00 -8.53
CA LEU A 17 4.86 -26.08 -9.17
C LEU A 17 3.66 -26.86 -9.70
N ALA A 18 2.83 -27.33 -8.78
CA ALA A 18 1.45 -27.71 -9.07
C ALA A 18 0.54 -26.86 -8.18
N SER A 19 0.13 -25.70 -8.70
CA SER A 19 -1.18 -25.10 -8.39
C SER A 19 -1.49 -23.96 -9.36
N ALA A 20 -2.41 -24.27 -10.28
CA ALA A 20 -3.48 -23.41 -10.77
C ALA A 20 -3.11 -21.99 -11.28
N GLN A 21 -2.90 -21.87 -12.59
CA GLN A 21 -3.34 -20.67 -13.30
C GLN A 21 -4.85 -20.82 -13.60
N ASP A 22 -5.68 -20.61 -12.57
CA ASP A 22 -7.05 -20.17 -12.82
C ASP A 22 -7.00 -18.67 -13.04
N SER A 23 -7.39 -18.27 -14.25
CA SER A 23 -7.56 -16.90 -14.69
C SER A 23 -8.73 -16.24 -13.97
N THR A 24 -8.58 -15.92 -12.68
CA THR A 24 -9.41 -14.89 -12.05
C THR A 24 -8.89 -13.54 -12.51
N SER A 25 -9.70 -12.86 -13.31
CA SER A 25 -9.56 -11.46 -13.66
C SER A 25 -9.05 -10.65 -12.45
N ILE A 26 -7.89 -10.01 -12.61
CA ILE A 26 -7.43 -9.02 -11.63
C ILE A 26 -8.41 -7.84 -11.73
N GLN A 27 -9.45 -7.88 -10.91
CA GLN A 27 -10.23 -6.69 -10.60
C GLN A 27 -9.27 -5.67 -9.97
N LYS A 28 -8.93 -4.63 -10.74
CA LYS A 28 -8.15 -3.49 -10.25
C LYS A 28 -8.92 -2.88 -9.08
N ARG A 29 -8.40 -3.05 -7.88
CA ARG A 29 -8.94 -2.46 -6.65
C ARG A 29 -8.73 -0.93 -6.68
N ASP A 30 -9.70 -0.19 -7.21
CA ASP A 30 -9.77 1.28 -7.17
C ASP A 30 -10.17 1.84 -5.79
N GLY A 31 -9.91 1.11 -4.69
CA GLY A 31 -10.38 1.46 -3.34
C GLY A 31 -9.38 2.20 -2.44
N LYS A 32 -8.11 2.38 -2.86
CA LYS A 32 -7.02 2.69 -1.90
C LYS A 32 -6.99 4.12 -1.35
N HIS A 33 -7.67 5.07 -1.98
CA HIS A 33 -7.56 6.50 -1.62
C HIS A 33 -8.67 7.04 -0.72
N ARG A 34 -9.83 6.38 -0.62
CA ARG A 34 -10.95 6.88 0.19
C ARG A 34 -10.84 6.52 1.68
N ASN A 35 -10.15 5.43 2.03
CA ASN A 35 -10.08 4.96 3.42
C ASN A 35 -8.95 5.56 4.26
N ARG A 36 -7.99 6.28 3.65
CA ARG A 36 -6.81 6.76 4.38
C ARG A 36 -7.13 7.91 5.35
N ALA A 37 -8.05 8.81 4.98
CA ALA A 37 -8.47 9.92 5.83
C ALA A 37 -9.28 9.45 7.05
N ALA A 38 -10.20 8.49 6.85
CA ALA A 38 -10.92 7.85 7.95
C ALA A 38 -9.97 7.08 8.88
N GLN A 39 -8.99 6.36 8.30
CA GLN A 39 -7.98 5.62 9.06
C GLN A 39 -7.12 6.57 9.93
N THR A 40 -6.67 7.70 9.39
CA THR A 40 -5.89 8.70 10.15
C THR A 40 -6.67 9.36 11.29
N HIS A 41 -8.00 9.48 11.18
CA HIS A 41 -8.83 10.04 12.25
C HIS A 41 -8.92 9.12 13.48
N PHE A 42 -8.89 7.81 13.27
CA PHE A 42 -8.91 6.82 14.36
C PHE A 42 -7.51 6.50 14.91
N GLU A 43 -6.44 6.73 14.14
CA GLU A 43 -5.06 6.56 14.63
C GLU A 43 -4.74 7.43 15.85
N LYS A 44 -5.36 8.61 15.99
CA LYS A 44 -5.14 9.54 17.11
C LYS A 44 -5.99 9.27 18.36
N LYS A 45 -7.02 8.44 18.27
CA LYS A 45 -7.97 8.18 19.37
C LYS A 45 -7.51 7.00 20.23
N SER A 46 -8.02 6.91 21.46
CA SER A 46 -7.81 5.72 22.30
C SER A 46 -8.65 4.54 21.80
N PRO A 47 -8.27 3.27 22.07
CA PRO A 47 -9.10 2.12 21.73
C PRO A 47 -10.53 2.19 22.29
N GLU A 48 -10.67 2.70 23.51
CA GLU A 48 -11.95 2.88 24.20
C GLU A 48 -12.84 3.90 23.50
N GLU A 49 -12.28 5.03 23.07
CA GLU A 49 -13.01 6.04 22.29
C GLU A 49 -13.46 5.47 20.94
N ILE A 50 -12.59 4.70 20.27
CA ILE A 50 -12.92 4.03 19.01
C ILE A 50 -14.06 3.04 19.23
N ALA A 51 -13.98 2.24 20.29
CA ALA A 51 -15.00 1.26 20.64
C ALA A 51 -16.35 1.93 20.93
N LYS A 52 -16.34 3.02 21.70
CA LYS A 52 -17.54 3.82 22.00
C LYS A 52 -18.17 4.37 20.72
N ILE A 53 -17.39 5.05 19.87
CA ILE A 53 -17.91 5.64 18.62
C ILE A 53 -18.50 4.57 17.69
N ARG A 54 -17.83 3.41 17.57
CA ARG A 54 -18.32 2.31 16.73
C ARG A 54 -19.62 1.73 17.28
N THR A 55 -19.68 1.54 18.59
CA THR A 55 -20.86 1.01 19.27
C THR A 55 -22.02 1.99 19.14
N GLU A 56 -21.83 3.28 19.42
CA GLU A 56 -22.86 4.32 19.27
C GLU A 56 -23.37 4.43 17.83
N ARG A 57 -22.48 4.32 16.83
CA ARG A 57 -22.89 4.36 15.43
C ARG A 57 -23.78 3.16 15.08
N LEU A 58 -23.38 1.97 15.48
CA LEU A 58 -24.17 0.75 15.24
C LEU A 58 -25.49 0.79 16.01
N ASP A 59 -25.48 1.30 17.24
CA ASP A 59 -26.67 1.41 18.08
C ASP A 59 -27.72 2.37 17.47
N LYS A 60 -27.29 3.45 16.81
CA LYS A 60 -28.21 4.35 16.08
C LYS A 60 -28.96 3.65 14.94
N GLU A 61 -28.29 2.71 14.27
CA GLU A 61 -28.83 2.01 13.10
C GLU A 61 -29.64 0.77 13.51
N LEU A 62 -29.19 0.07 14.56
CA LEU A 62 -29.69 -1.26 14.93
C LEU A 62 -30.46 -1.30 16.25
N LYS A 63 -30.42 -0.23 17.06
CA LYS A 63 -31.15 -0.05 18.33
C LYS A 63 -30.95 -1.23 19.30
N PHE A 64 -29.73 -1.38 19.82
CA PHE A 64 -29.38 -2.48 20.70
C PHE A 64 -30.08 -2.38 22.05
N SER A 65 -30.35 -3.56 22.66
CA SER A 65 -30.67 -3.64 24.08
C SER A 65 -29.42 -3.33 24.92
N ASP A 66 -29.60 -3.02 26.21
CA ASP A 66 -28.47 -2.68 27.08
C ASP A 66 -27.47 -3.83 27.25
N ALA A 67 -27.96 -5.08 27.27
CA ALA A 67 -27.10 -6.27 27.32
C ALA A 67 -26.28 -6.40 26.03
N GLN A 68 -26.94 -6.28 24.86
CA GLN A 68 -26.28 -6.36 23.56
C GLN A 68 -25.29 -5.21 23.36
N ARG A 69 -25.60 -3.99 23.82
CA ARG A 69 -24.70 -2.84 23.73
C ARG A 69 -23.38 -3.10 24.46
N LYS A 70 -23.42 -3.75 25.63
CA LYS A 70 -22.22 -4.12 26.40
C LYS A 70 -21.35 -5.15 25.66
N GLU A 71 -21.98 -6.17 25.08
CA GLU A 71 -21.26 -7.19 24.30
C GLU A 71 -20.63 -6.60 23.03
N VAL A 72 -21.38 -5.79 22.30
CA VAL A 72 -20.89 -5.10 21.10
C VAL A 72 -19.77 -4.12 21.43
N TYR A 73 -19.86 -3.43 22.57
CA TYR A 73 -18.77 -2.57 23.05
C TYR A 73 -17.50 -3.38 23.34
N ALA A 74 -17.60 -4.49 24.06
CA ALA A 74 -16.47 -5.36 24.37
C ALA A 74 -15.82 -5.91 23.10
N TYR A 75 -16.62 -6.36 22.12
CA TYR A 75 -16.13 -6.76 20.81
C TYR A 75 -15.39 -5.62 20.09
N ASN A 76 -15.98 -4.42 20.05
CA ASN A 76 -15.37 -3.28 19.38
C ASN A 76 -14.06 -2.83 20.06
N LEU A 77 -13.95 -2.99 21.38
CA LEU A 77 -12.75 -2.70 22.15
C LEU A 77 -11.61 -3.66 21.79
N ASP A 78 -11.88 -4.96 21.76
CA ASP A 78 -10.91 -5.97 21.29
C ASP A 78 -10.41 -5.65 19.87
N GLN A 79 -11.33 -5.31 18.95
CA GLN A 79 -10.97 -4.93 17.59
C GLN A 79 -10.15 -3.63 17.53
N ALA A 80 -10.45 -2.66 18.39
CA ALA A 80 -9.70 -1.40 18.46
C ALA A 80 -8.27 -1.62 19.00
N ASN A 81 -8.10 -2.49 19.99
CA ASN A 81 -6.79 -2.87 20.51
C ASN A 81 -5.95 -3.57 19.44
N LYS A 82 -6.51 -4.58 18.76
CA LYS A 82 -5.85 -5.27 17.63
C LYS A 82 -5.46 -4.31 16.51
N PHE A 83 -6.30 -3.32 16.24
CA PHE A 83 -5.98 -2.29 15.25
C PHE A 83 -4.77 -1.44 15.67
N LYS A 84 -4.71 -0.97 16.92
CA LYS A 84 -3.58 -0.19 17.44
C LYS A 84 -2.28 -0.97 17.40
N GLU A 85 -2.29 -2.22 17.83
CA GLU A 85 -1.11 -3.08 17.77
C GLU A 85 -0.59 -3.22 16.33
N ARG A 86 -1.48 -3.53 15.38
CA ARG A 86 -1.11 -3.62 13.96
C ARG A 86 -0.60 -2.29 13.41
N ALA A 87 -1.17 -1.17 13.84
CA ALA A 87 -0.73 0.17 13.43
C ALA A 87 0.69 0.46 13.90
N GLU A 88 1.03 0.13 15.15
CA GLU A 88 2.37 0.29 15.72
C GLU A 88 3.41 -0.59 14.99
N ILE A 89 3.08 -1.86 14.72
CA ILE A 89 3.95 -2.76 13.95
C ILE A 89 4.20 -2.19 12.55
N GLN A 90 3.16 -1.72 11.87
CA GLN A 90 3.31 -1.09 10.54
C GLN A 90 4.13 0.20 10.60
N LYS A 91 3.98 1.00 11.65
CA LYS A 91 4.74 2.24 11.82
C LYS A 91 6.24 1.93 11.93
N LYS A 92 6.62 1.00 12.80
CA LYS A 92 8.01 0.53 12.94
C LYS A 92 8.57 -0.01 11.63
N GLY A 93 7.81 -0.86 10.93
CA GLY A 93 8.23 -1.39 9.63
C GLY A 93 8.43 -0.31 8.56
N ARG A 94 7.57 0.72 8.54
CA ARG A 94 7.70 1.87 7.62
C ARG A 94 8.90 2.73 7.93
N GLU A 95 9.21 2.95 9.21
CA GLU A 95 10.38 3.71 9.65
C GLU A 95 11.68 2.98 9.29
N ALA A 96 11.75 1.68 9.56
CA ALA A 96 12.90 0.84 9.17
C ALA A 96 13.14 0.89 7.64
N LEU A 97 12.08 0.68 6.85
CA LEU A 97 12.17 0.76 5.39
C LEU A 97 12.62 2.15 4.92
N ARG A 98 12.10 3.22 5.52
CA ARG A 98 12.51 4.59 5.17
C ARG A 98 13.99 4.82 5.41
N ASN A 99 14.52 4.33 6.53
CA ASN A 99 15.93 4.47 6.87
C ASN A 99 16.81 3.66 5.92
N GLN A 100 16.42 2.42 5.61
CA GLN A 100 17.11 1.60 4.61
C GLN A 100 17.14 2.29 3.24
N MET A 101 16.00 2.79 2.76
CA MET A 101 15.93 3.49 1.47
C MET A 101 16.78 4.77 1.43
N LYS A 102 16.91 5.48 2.55
CA LYS A 102 17.80 6.65 2.65
C LYS A 102 19.26 6.22 2.51
N ALA A 103 19.69 5.23 3.29
CA ALA A 103 21.05 4.71 3.25
C ALA A 103 21.42 4.16 1.86
N ASP A 104 20.53 3.38 1.25
CA ASP A 104 20.72 2.85 -0.10
C ASP A 104 20.83 3.97 -1.14
N ARG A 105 20.03 5.03 -0.99
CA ARG A 105 20.07 6.19 -1.87
C ARG A 105 21.38 6.97 -1.74
N GLU A 106 21.91 7.11 -0.53
CA GLU A 106 23.21 7.75 -0.28
C GLU A 106 24.35 6.91 -0.88
N ARG A 107 24.34 5.60 -0.63
CA ARG A 107 25.28 4.67 -1.25
C ARG A 107 25.26 4.77 -2.77
N PHE A 108 24.07 4.74 -3.37
CA PHE A 108 23.92 4.89 -4.81
C PHE A 108 24.45 6.23 -5.31
N LYS A 109 24.17 7.33 -4.60
CA LYS A 109 24.67 8.67 -4.98
C LYS A 109 26.20 8.71 -5.02
N ASN A 110 26.86 8.05 -4.08
CA ASN A 110 28.32 8.01 -4.00
C ASN A 110 28.98 7.21 -5.15
N LEU A 111 28.23 6.34 -5.84
CA LEU A 111 28.72 5.62 -7.03
C LEU A 111 28.70 6.48 -8.30
N LEU A 112 28.03 7.64 -8.27
CA LEU A 112 27.85 8.49 -9.43
C LEU A 112 28.96 9.53 -9.55
N THR A 113 29.33 9.84 -10.79
CA THR A 113 30.24 10.96 -11.08
C THR A 113 29.59 12.30 -10.71
N PRO A 114 30.37 13.37 -10.47
CA PRO A 114 29.81 14.68 -10.11
C PRO A 114 28.78 15.22 -11.13
N GLU A 115 29.02 15.00 -12.42
CA GLU A 115 28.08 15.38 -13.48
C GLU A 115 26.77 14.58 -13.43
N GLN A 116 26.87 13.26 -13.21
CA GLN A 116 25.69 12.39 -13.06
C GLN A 116 24.88 12.75 -11.82
N GLN A 117 25.53 13.17 -10.73
CA GLN A 117 24.84 13.66 -9.53
C GLN A 117 24.03 14.94 -9.81
N LYS A 118 24.58 15.89 -10.60
CA LYS A 118 23.85 17.09 -11.03
C LYS A 118 22.61 16.74 -11.85
N ILE A 119 22.75 15.85 -12.84
CA ILE A 119 21.62 15.36 -13.65
C ILE A 119 20.55 14.70 -12.78
N LEU A 120 20.96 13.91 -11.78
CA LEU A 120 20.03 13.26 -10.86
C LEU A 120 19.30 14.28 -9.97
N ALA A 121 19.99 15.32 -9.49
CA ALA A 121 19.40 16.39 -8.70
C ALA A 121 18.34 17.17 -9.51
N GLU A 122 18.67 17.61 -10.72
CA GLU A 122 17.72 18.29 -11.62
C GLU A 122 16.50 17.43 -11.94
N LYS A 123 16.70 16.12 -12.22
CA LYS A 123 15.59 15.18 -12.41
C LYS A 123 14.71 15.08 -11.17
N SER A 124 15.30 15.14 -9.98
CA SER A 124 14.56 15.09 -8.71
C SER A 124 13.73 16.35 -8.47
N GLU A 125 14.27 17.53 -8.79
CA GLU A 125 13.59 18.82 -8.68
C GLU A 125 12.43 18.93 -9.67
N LYS A 126 12.66 18.57 -10.95
CA LYS A 126 11.60 18.51 -11.96
C LYS A 126 10.45 17.58 -11.54
N ARG A 127 10.77 16.45 -10.88
CA ARG A 127 9.75 15.55 -10.32
C ARG A 127 8.98 16.19 -9.16
N MET A 128 9.63 17.00 -8.32
CA MET A 128 8.97 17.72 -7.22
C MET A 128 8.07 18.83 -7.75
N GLN A 129 8.56 19.67 -8.65
CA GLN A 129 7.79 20.71 -9.33
C GLN A 129 6.56 20.11 -10.03
N ASN A 130 6.73 19.03 -10.79
CA ASN A 130 5.61 18.35 -11.45
C ASN A 130 4.56 17.80 -10.48
N LYS A 131 4.96 17.35 -9.28
CA LYS A 131 4.01 16.94 -8.24
C LYS A 131 3.27 18.15 -7.66
N GLU A 132 3.97 19.26 -7.45
CA GLU A 132 3.40 20.50 -6.95
C GLU A 132 2.40 21.11 -7.94
N HIS A 133 2.73 21.17 -9.24
CA HIS A 133 1.81 21.62 -10.29
C HIS A 133 0.56 20.73 -10.38
N LYS A 134 0.72 19.40 -10.27
CA LYS A 134 -0.41 18.45 -10.21
C LYS A 134 -1.27 18.59 -8.96
N PHE A 135 -0.73 19.15 -7.88
CA PHE A 135 -1.47 19.41 -6.65
C PHE A 135 -2.18 20.77 -6.71
N LYS A 136 -1.51 21.81 -7.24
CA LYS A 136 -2.08 23.15 -7.45
C LYS A 136 -3.24 23.15 -8.47
N GLY A 137 -3.15 22.37 -9.55
CA GLY A 137 -4.24 22.21 -10.53
C GLY A 137 -5.49 21.50 -10.00
N LYS A 138 -5.44 20.89 -8.80
CA LYS A 138 -6.59 20.24 -8.15
C LYS A 138 -7.35 21.15 -7.19
N LYS A 139 -6.90 22.38 -6.96
CA LYS A 139 -7.65 23.36 -6.14
C LYS A 139 -8.99 23.78 -6.78
N ASN A 140 -9.16 23.56 -8.09
CA ASN A 140 -10.37 23.94 -8.83
C ASN A 140 -11.36 22.77 -9.05
N GLY A 141 -11.31 21.71 -8.23
CA GLY A 141 -12.35 20.67 -8.18
C GLY A 141 -12.36 19.63 -9.32
N GLU A 142 -11.70 19.88 -10.45
CA GLU A 142 -11.71 18.95 -11.57
C GLU A 142 -10.61 17.88 -11.43
N ARG A 143 -11.03 16.61 -11.29
CA ARG A 143 -10.12 15.47 -11.38
C ARG A 143 -9.87 15.19 -12.86
N PRO A 144 -8.61 15.08 -13.32
CA PRO A 144 -8.34 14.71 -14.71
C PRO A 144 -8.89 13.31 -14.96
N ILE A 145 -9.87 13.21 -15.86
CA ILE A 145 -10.35 11.95 -16.41
C ILE A 145 -9.14 11.31 -17.09
N ARG A 146 -8.73 10.11 -16.65
CA ARG A 146 -7.77 9.29 -17.39
C ARG A 146 -8.41 9.03 -18.75
N LYS A 147 -7.97 9.75 -19.80
CA LYS A 147 -8.28 9.37 -21.18
C LYS A 147 -7.74 7.95 -21.37
N HIS A 148 -8.64 6.98 -21.37
CA HIS A 148 -8.35 5.65 -21.90
C HIS A 148 -7.96 5.88 -23.36
N LEU A 149 -6.69 5.67 -23.71
CA LEU A 149 -6.30 5.54 -25.11
C LEU A 149 -7.07 4.33 -25.65
N LYS A 150 -8.15 4.60 -26.36
CA LYS A 150 -8.82 3.67 -27.24
C LYS A 150 -8.60 4.26 -28.61
N ASP A 151 -7.50 3.88 -29.24
CA ASP A 151 -7.29 3.98 -30.69
C ASP A 151 -6.03 3.20 -31.04
N LYS A 152 -6.26 1.93 -31.42
CA LYS A 152 -5.42 1.23 -32.38
C LYS A 152 -6.23 0.09 -33.01
N SER A 153 -7.15 0.48 -33.88
CA SER A 153 -7.67 -0.40 -34.94
C SER A 153 -7.92 0.49 -36.15
N THR A 154 -6.83 0.86 -36.82
CA THR A 154 -6.87 1.40 -38.18
C THR A 154 -6.70 0.21 -39.12
N ASP A 155 -7.80 -0.16 -39.76
CA ASP A 155 -7.90 -0.39 -41.19
C ASP A 155 -6.75 -1.16 -41.85
N THR A 156 -6.98 -2.44 -42.11
CA THR A 156 -6.26 -3.18 -43.15
C THR A 156 -7.24 -4.15 -43.80
N GLU A 157 -8.19 -3.63 -44.58
CA GLU A 157 -9.00 -4.43 -45.50
C GLU A 157 -9.52 -3.50 -46.60
N ASN A 158 -8.67 -3.25 -47.61
CA ASN A 158 -9.09 -2.91 -48.96
C ASN A 158 -7.90 -3.02 -49.93
N SER A 159 -7.61 -4.25 -50.36
CA SER A 159 -7.05 -4.52 -51.68
C SER A 159 -7.25 -6.00 -52.00
N ASN A 160 -8.32 -6.32 -52.72
CA ASN A 160 -8.39 -7.45 -53.65
C ASN A 160 -9.75 -7.41 -54.37
N SER A 161 -9.77 -6.77 -55.52
CA SER A 161 -10.58 -7.11 -56.71
C SER A 161 -9.95 -6.42 -57.91
#